data_AF-A0AAU3UP82-F1
#
_entry.id   AF-A0AAU3UP82-F1
#
_cell.length_a   1.000
_cell.length_b   1.000
_cell.length_c   1.000
_cell.angle_alpha   90.00
_cell.angle_beta   90.00
_cell.angle_gamma   90.00
#
_symmetry.space_group_name_H-M   'P 1'
#
loop_
_entity.id
_entity.type
_entity.pdbx_description
1 polymer ?
#
loop_
_entity_poly.entity_id
_entity_poly.type
_entity_poly.pdbx_seq_one_letter_code
_entity_poly.pdbx_strand_id
1 'polypeptide(L)'
;MPLVEVTHRPDLPEAVLLELGARLPHLVSVAVECPEEPYDHELRPGDVEVRFRPWGRFDRCGVDVVIEVRSKYFDSRAGNRQERCDELLTELEKFIDAEIGIYLSLPVAAWAQSE
;
A
#
# COMPACT_ATOMS: atom_id res chain seq x y z
N MET A 1 7.56 8.71 4.68
CA MET A 1 6.99 8.40 3.36
C MET A 1 6.90 6.89 3.19
N PRO A 2 5.69 6.31 3.17
CA PRO A 2 5.47 4.93 2.77
C PRO A 2 5.80 4.70 1.29
N LEU A 3 6.37 3.54 0.97
CA LEU A 3 6.58 3.06 -0.39
C LEU A 3 5.59 1.93 -0.66
N VAL A 4 4.82 2.05 -1.74
CA VAL A 4 3.80 1.09 -2.15
C VAL A 4 4.17 0.49 -3.49
N GLU A 5 4.28 -0.84 -3.54
CA GLU A 5 4.45 -1.58 -4.79
C GLU A 5 3.21 -2.44 -5.05
N VAL A 6 2.58 -2.20 -6.20
CA VAL A 6 1.39 -2.92 -6.66
C VAL A 6 1.81 -3.86 -7.78
N THR A 7 1.83 -5.15 -7.48
CA THR A 7 2.12 -6.22 -8.45
C THR A 7 0.81 -6.89 -8.87
N HIS A 8 0.47 -6.85 -10.15
CA HIS A 8 -0.88 -7.24 -10.62
C HIS A 8 -0.87 -8.10 -11.89
N ARG A 9 -1.95 -8.85 -12.11
CA ARG A 9 -2.13 -9.62 -13.35
C ARG A 9 -2.07 -8.71 -14.59
N PRO A 10 -1.47 -9.15 -15.72
CA PRO A 10 -1.28 -8.29 -16.89
C PRO A 10 -2.57 -7.80 -17.55
N ASP A 11 -3.67 -8.52 -17.37
CA ASP A 11 -5.00 -8.26 -17.94
C ASP A 11 -5.97 -7.60 -16.94
N LEU A 12 -5.46 -7.07 -15.82
CA LEU A 12 -6.28 -6.31 -14.89
C LEU A 12 -6.84 -5.05 -15.61
N PRO A 13 -8.14 -4.74 -15.48
CA PRO A 13 -8.71 -3.58 -16.15
C PRO A 13 -8.00 -2.28 -15.74
N GLU A 14 -7.71 -1.42 -16.71
CA GLU A 14 -7.04 -0.12 -16.47
C GLU A 14 -7.81 0.73 -15.46
N ALA A 15 -9.15 0.68 -15.48
CA ALA A 15 -9.99 1.36 -14.50
C ALA A 15 -9.68 0.97 -13.04
N VAL A 16 -9.35 -0.31 -12.79
CA VAL A 16 -8.95 -0.79 -11.46
C VAL A 16 -7.58 -0.23 -11.08
N LEU A 17 -6.63 -0.18 -12.03
CA LEU A 17 -5.30 0.41 -11.78
C LEU A 17 -5.38 1.91 -11.47
N LEU A 18 -6.25 2.63 -12.17
CA LEU A 18 -6.51 4.05 -11.92
C LEU A 18 -7.14 4.27 -10.54
N GLU A 19 -8.14 3.45 -10.17
CA GLU A 19 -8.79 3.54 -8.86
C GLU A 19 -7.80 3.21 -7.73
N LEU A 20 -6.98 2.16 -7.89
CA LEU A 20 -5.88 1.85 -6.97
C LEU A 20 -4.93 3.04 -6.82
N GLY A 21 -4.49 3.65 -7.93
CA GLY A 21 -3.58 4.79 -7.91
C GLY A 21 -4.17 6.00 -7.20
N ALA A 22 -5.48 6.22 -7.31
CA ALA A 22 -6.17 7.32 -6.65
C ALA A 22 -6.40 7.09 -5.15
N ARG A 23 -6.68 5.84 -4.74
CA ARG A 23 -7.10 5.50 -3.36
C ARG A 23 -5.95 5.11 -2.45
N LEU A 24 -4.96 4.37 -2.97
CA LEU A 24 -3.88 3.81 -2.16
C LEU A 24 -3.13 4.85 -1.33
N PRO A 25 -2.80 6.05 -1.84
CA PRO A 25 -2.09 7.04 -1.02
C PRO A 25 -2.83 7.37 0.28
N HIS A 26 -4.15 7.57 0.21
CA HIS A 26 -4.95 7.91 1.39
C HIS A 26 -5.07 6.71 2.32
N LEU A 27 -5.50 5.57 1.78
CA LEU A 27 -5.75 4.37 2.56
C LEU A 27 -4.48 3.85 3.25
N VAL A 28 -3.33 3.92 2.58
CA VAL A 28 -2.04 3.55 3.17
C VAL A 28 -1.64 4.52 4.27
N SER A 29 -1.82 5.84 4.09
CA SER A 29 -1.52 6.82 5.14
C SER A 29 -2.35 6.60 6.40
N VAL A 30 -3.64 6.29 6.26
CA VAL A 30 -4.50 5.87 7.39
C VAL A 30 -3.98 4.56 7.99
N ALA A 31 -3.75 3.54 7.16
CA ALA A 31 -3.33 2.22 7.62
C ALA A 31 -1.97 2.23 8.35
N VAL A 32 -1.09 3.20 8.08
CA VAL A 32 0.23 3.31 8.74
C VAL A 32 0.32 4.47 9.74
N GLU A 33 -0.76 5.19 10.01
CA GLU A 33 -0.70 6.29 10.97
C GLU A 33 -0.32 5.81 12.38
N CYS A 34 0.49 6.59 13.10
CA CYS A 34 0.82 6.31 14.49
C CYS A 34 1.13 7.60 15.26
N PRO A 35 1.21 7.57 16.60
CA PRO A 35 1.47 8.79 17.39
C PRO A 35 2.73 9.57 16.99
N GLU A 36 3.76 8.88 16.51
CA GLU A 36 5.04 9.46 16.10
C GLU A 36 4.98 10.12 14.72
N GLU A 37 4.09 9.64 13.85
CA GLU A 37 3.85 10.14 12.50
C GLU A 37 2.33 10.18 12.28
N PRO A 38 1.64 11.18 12.86
CA PRO A 38 0.21 11.33 12.69
C PRO A 38 -0.09 11.72 11.23
N TYR A 39 -1.27 11.31 10.75
CA TYR A 39 -1.77 11.70 9.45
C TYR A 39 -2.88 12.74 9.62
N ASP A 40 -2.75 13.88 8.94
CA ASP A 40 -3.71 15.00 8.99
C ASP A 40 -4.90 14.83 8.02
N HIS A 41 -4.98 13.69 7.33
CA HIS A 41 -5.93 13.40 6.26
C HIS A 41 -5.82 14.32 5.03
N GLU A 42 -4.75 15.11 4.91
CA GLU A 42 -4.49 15.96 3.75
C GLU A 42 -3.31 15.38 2.95
N LEU A 43 -3.61 14.62 1.88
CA LEU A 43 -2.58 14.11 0.99
C LEU A 43 -1.86 15.22 0.24
N ARG A 44 -0.53 15.18 0.29
CA ARG A 44 0.36 16.05 -0.49
C ARG A 44 1.17 15.21 -1.47
N PRO A 45 1.61 15.81 -2.59
CA PRO A 45 2.55 15.16 -3.50
C PRO A 45 3.80 14.70 -2.74
N GLY A 46 4.14 13.41 -2.88
CA GLY A 46 5.29 12.82 -2.22
C GLY A 46 5.03 12.27 -0.81
N ASP A 47 3.81 12.30 -0.28
CA ASP A 47 3.52 11.67 1.03
C ASP A 47 3.56 10.14 0.95
N VAL A 48 3.15 9.59 -0.19
CA VAL A 48 3.18 8.16 -0.52
C VAL A 48 3.66 8.01 -1.96
N GLU A 49 4.61 7.10 -2.18
CA GLU A 49 5.02 6.72 -3.53
C GLU A 49 4.37 5.39 -3.92
N VAL A 50 3.62 5.37 -5.02
CA VAL A 50 2.95 4.16 -5.53
C VAL A 50 3.55 3.76 -6.87
N ARG A 51 3.98 2.51 -7.01
CA ARG A 51 4.54 1.95 -8.24
C ARG A 51 3.73 0.74 -8.68
N PHE A 52 3.37 0.70 -9.95
CA PHE A 52 2.65 -0.43 -10.55
C PHE A 52 3.59 -1.29 -11.38
N ARG A 53 3.45 -2.60 -11.23
CA ARG A 53 4.21 -3.60 -11.97
C ARG A 53 3.28 -4.73 -12.41
N PRO A 54 3.10 -4.97 -13.72
CA PRO A 54 2.43 -6.18 -14.16
C PRO A 54 3.30 -7.41 -13.88
N TRP A 55 2.68 -8.58 -13.71
CA TRP A 55 3.41 -9.84 -13.56
C TRP A 55 4.33 -10.11 -14.74
N GLY A 56 5.53 -10.58 -14.43
CA GLY A 56 6.47 -11.12 -15.39
C GLY A 56 6.07 -12.52 -15.86
N ARG A 57 6.61 -12.93 -17.01
CA ARG A 57 6.36 -14.25 -17.64
C ARG A 57 6.59 -15.44 -16.70
N PHE A 58 7.49 -15.31 -15.74
CA PHE A 58 7.89 -16.39 -14.83
C PHE A 58 7.31 -16.25 -13.44
N ASP A 59 6.54 -15.20 -13.16
CA ASP A 59 5.96 -14.98 -11.84
C ASP A 59 4.85 -16.02 -11.58
N ARG A 60 4.68 -16.37 -10.31
CA ARG A 60 3.67 -17.31 -9.83
C ARG A 60 2.97 -16.66 -8.64
N CYS A 61 1.79 -16.10 -8.92
CA CYS A 61 1.01 -15.33 -7.95
C CYS A 61 -0.25 -16.12 -7.60
N GLY A 62 -0.63 -16.10 -6.31
CA GLY A 62 -1.81 -16.81 -5.80
C GLY A 62 -3.06 -15.94 -5.65
N VAL A 63 -2.97 -14.66 -6.03
CA VAL A 63 -4.03 -13.64 -6.02
C VAL A 63 -3.81 -12.73 -7.23
N ASP A 64 -4.83 -12.00 -7.67
CA ASP A 64 -4.79 -11.10 -8.84
C ASP A 64 -3.93 -9.83 -8.63
N VAL A 65 -3.86 -9.34 -7.38
CA VAL A 65 -3.14 -8.12 -7.01
C VAL A 65 -2.43 -8.33 -5.67
N VAL A 66 -1.14 -7.98 -5.60
CA VAL A 66 -0.37 -7.91 -4.36
C VAL A 66 0.06 -6.46 -4.14
N ILE A 67 -0.24 -5.93 -2.96
CA ILE A 67 0.11 -4.58 -2.53
C ILE A 67 1.12 -4.71 -1.38
N GLU A 68 2.38 -4.42 -1.66
CA GLU A 68 3.42 -4.32 -0.65
C GLU A 68 3.51 -2.88 -0.15
N VAL A 69 3.30 -2.70 1.15
CA VAL A 69 3.45 -1.42 1.84
C VAL A 69 4.70 -1.47 2.70
N ARG A 70 5.67 -0.59 2.45
CA ARG A 70 6.85 -0.40 3.29
C ARG A 70 6.74 0.93 4.00
N SER A 71 6.72 0.91 5.33
CA SER A 71 6.70 2.12 6.16
C SER A 71 7.72 2.06 7.28
N LYS A 72 8.10 3.21 7.81
CA LYS A 72 9.11 3.29 8.88
C LYS A 72 8.66 2.50 10.12
N TYR A 73 9.59 1.78 10.74
CA TYR A 73 9.31 1.09 11.99
C TYR A 73 9.08 2.08 13.16
N PHE A 74 7.98 1.87 13.88
CA PHE A 74 7.73 2.35 15.24
C PHE A 74 7.02 1.24 16.01
N ASP A 75 7.30 1.10 17.31
CA ASP A 75 6.67 0.05 18.14
C ASP A 75 5.13 0.19 18.16
N SER A 76 4.64 1.43 18.22
CA SER A 76 3.20 1.77 18.17
C SER A 76 2.52 1.30 16.88
N ARG A 77 3.19 1.46 15.73
CA ARG A 77 2.73 1.04 14.40
C ARG A 77 2.83 -0.48 14.23
N ALA A 78 3.88 -1.08 14.78
CA ALA A 78 4.11 -2.52 14.68
C ALA A 78 3.16 -3.35 15.55
N GLY A 79 2.65 -2.77 16.64
CA GLY A 79 1.80 -3.45 17.63
C GLY A 79 0.52 -4.06 17.06
N ASN A 80 -0.08 -3.45 16.04
CA ASN A 80 -1.32 -3.90 15.40
C ASN A 80 -1.21 -4.06 13.87
N ARG A 81 -0.04 -4.47 13.38
CA ARG A 81 0.24 -4.64 11.94
C ARG A 81 -0.75 -5.53 11.18
N GLN A 82 -1.27 -6.60 11.80
CA GLN A 82 -2.22 -7.49 11.15
C GLN A 82 -3.58 -6.82 10.96
N GLU A 83 -4.11 -6.20 12.01
CA GLU A 83 -5.35 -5.41 11.98
C GLU A 83 -5.29 -4.33 10.88
N ARG A 84 -4.17 -3.61 10.78
CA ARG A 84 -3.96 -2.60 9.72
C ARG A 84 -4.01 -3.19 8.31
N CYS A 85 -3.45 -4.39 8.10
CA CYS A 85 -3.57 -5.09 6.83
C CYS A 85 -5.02 -5.49 6.53
N ASP A 86 -5.71 -6.04 7.53
CA ASP A 86 -7.08 -6.52 7.39
C ASP A 86 -8.05 -5.37 7.10
N GLU A 87 -7.87 -4.23 7.76
CA GLU A 87 -8.64 -3.00 7.51
C GLU A 87 -8.38 -2.43 6.12
N LEU A 88 -7.11 -2.34 5.71
CA LEU A 88 -6.75 -1.86 4.37
C LEU A 88 -7.35 -2.76 3.28
N LEU A 89 -7.31 -4.09 3.49
CA LEU A 89 -7.92 -5.07 2.58
C LEU A 89 -9.43 -4.85 2.50
N THR A 90 -10.09 -4.75 3.66
CA THR A 90 -11.53 -4.52 3.76
C THR A 90 -11.96 -3.24 3.03
N GLU A 91 -11.19 -2.17 3.10
CA GLU A 91 -11.49 -0.94 2.36
C GLU A 91 -11.34 -1.13 0.84
N LEU A 92 -10.27 -1.82 0.40
CA LEU A 92 -10.00 -2.06 -1.02
C LEU A 92 -11.05 -2.96 -1.68
N GLU A 93 -11.51 -4.00 -0.98
CA GLU A 93 -12.53 -4.95 -1.45
C GLU A 93 -13.89 -4.28 -1.72
N LYS A 94 -14.14 -3.07 -1.19
CA LYS A 94 -15.38 -2.33 -1.46
C LYS A 94 -15.49 -1.82 -2.89
N PHE A 95 -14.38 -1.70 -3.61
CA PHE A 95 -14.34 -1.07 -4.94
C PHE A 95 -13.54 -1.85 -5.99
N ILE A 96 -12.82 -2.89 -5.58
CA ILE A 96 -12.04 -3.74 -6.49
C ILE A 96 -12.63 -5.14 -6.48
N ASP A 97 -13.07 -5.59 -7.64
CA ASP A 97 -13.49 -6.98 -7.88
C ASP A 97 -12.30 -7.79 -8.41
N ALA A 98 -11.37 -8.13 -7.50
CA ALA A 98 -10.19 -8.94 -7.76
C ALA A 98 -9.71 -9.60 -6.46
N GLU A 99 -8.95 -10.70 -6.55
CA GLU A 99 -8.29 -11.26 -5.37
C GLU A 99 -7.09 -10.38 -4.96
N ILE A 100 -7.09 -9.89 -3.72
CA ILE A 100 -6.08 -8.94 -3.23
C ILE A 100 -5.28 -9.56 -2.08
N GLY A 101 -3.95 -9.42 -2.14
CA GLY A 101 -3.04 -9.67 -1.03
C GLY A 101 -2.37 -8.38 -0.58
N ILE A 102 -2.27 -8.18 0.74
CA ILE A 102 -1.58 -7.03 1.34
C ILE A 102 -0.41 -7.53 2.17
N TYR A 103 0.75 -6.91 1.98
CA TYR A 103 1.93 -7.17 2.76
C TYR A 103 2.47 -5.88 3.36
N LEU A 104 2.26 -5.68 4.67
CA LEU A 104 2.82 -4.54 5.40
C LEU A 104 4.18 -4.93 6.01
N SER A 105 5.23 -4.28 5.53
CA SER A 105 6.59 -4.39 6.03
C SER A 105 6.98 -3.11 6.76
N LEU A 106 7.52 -3.26 7.98
CA LEU A 106 7.98 -2.17 8.84
C LEU A 106 9.49 -2.29 9.07
N PRO A 107 10.33 -1.99 8.06
CA PRO A 107 11.78 -2.12 8.20
C PRO A 107 12.39 -1.07 9.14
N VAL A 108 13.46 -1.46 9.82
CA VAL A 108 14.41 -0.53 10.44
C VAL A 108 15.30 0.02 9.33
N ALA A 109 14.93 1.17 8.77
CA ALA A 109 15.60 1.78 7.62
C ALA A 109 15.66 3.31 7.76
N ALA A 110 16.51 3.94 6.95
CA ALA A 110 16.63 5.39 6.83
C ALA A 110 16.15 5.86 5.45
N TRP A 111 15.56 7.06 5.40
CA TRP A 111 15.09 7.72 4.19
C TRP A 111 15.60 9.16 4.17
N ALA A 112 15.94 9.66 2.98
CA ALA A 112 16.26 11.05 2.72
C ALA A 112 15.73 11.45 1.34
N GLN A 113 15.26 12.70 1.20
CA GLN A 113 14.75 13.26 -0.05
C GLN A 113 15.21 14.72 -0.20
N SER A 114 15.30 15.22 -1.43
CA SER A 114 15.50 16.64 -1.71
C SER A 114 14.17 17.41 -1.70
N GLU A 115 14.23 18.73 -1.61
CA GLU A 115 13.10 19.65 -1.85
C GLU A 115 12.75 19.76 -3.33
#